data_AF-A0A354XY39-F1
#
_entry.id   AF-A0A354XY39-F1
#
_cell.length_a   1.000
_cell.length_b   1.000
_cell.length_c   1.000
_cell.angle_alpha   90.00
_cell.angle_beta   90.00
_cell.angle_gamma   90.00
#
_symmetry.space_group_name_H-M   'P 1'
#
loop_
_entity.id
_entity.type
_entity.pdbx_description
1 polymer ?
#
loop_
_entity_poly.entity_id
_entity_poly.type
_entity_poly.pdbx_seq_one_letter_code
_entity_poly.pdbx_strand_id
1 'polypeptide(L)'
;KNHTSWSVIFLATFTYGAVIVPILHEFNPESMEHIIAHSESKCIFINENIWENLDKGNIKLPVFSLPSFNLLQSENKKTRNLAGKIDALFAKKYPAGFHPEDVVYADVDNDDVICLNYTSGTTGFSKGVMLTANNFAGNITYAHTLELLFPGERDLAFLPMAHAYGCAFDFLYALSTGVHVTLLDIIPSPQNLIKAFQEIKPNIIITVPLIFEKIYKKRILPIVDKPIMKTLLQIPGINNMIYSKIRKSLIDSLGGNFREVIIGGAALGKDIEAFFYKIKFPFTVGYGMTECAPLISYDHHYEFVPTSCGSVLAGIMEARIDSPDPENVPGEIQVRGENVMKGYYKNPEATKAAFTKDGWLKTGDSGIMRGRRLFIKGRIKTMILGPSGQNIYPEEIEAKLNNLPYVAESLVVERENKLVALV
;
A
#
# COMPACT_ATOMS: atom_id res chain seq x y z
N LYS A 1 4.28 3.14 -13.57
CA LYS A 1 3.80 4.40 -12.95
C LYS A 1 2.28 4.44 -13.02
N ASN A 2 1.65 5.20 -12.12
CA ASN A 2 0.21 5.41 -12.17
C ASN A 2 -0.15 6.12 -13.46
N HIS A 3 -0.96 5.49 -14.31
CA HIS A 3 -1.43 6.06 -15.56
C HIS A 3 -2.73 5.34 -15.95
N THR A 4 -3.62 6.01 -16.68
CA THR A 4 -4.92 5.44 -17.07
C THR A 4 -4.75 4.17 -17.91
N SER A 5 -3.76 4.14 -18.80
CA SER A 5 -3.42 2.93 -19.56
C SER A 5 -3.01 1.73 -18.70
N TRP A 6 -2.39 1.96 -17.53
CA TRP A 6 -2.09 0.88 -16.58
C TRP A 6 -3.39 0.32 -16.00
N SER A 7 -4.32 1.20 -15.62
CA SER A 7 -5.65 0.81 -15.14
C SER A 7 -6.44 0.00 -16.19
N VAL A 8 -6.36 0.42 -17.46
CA VAL A 8 -6.97 -0.30 -18.58
C VAL A 8 -6.38 -1.70 -18.71
N ILE A 9 -5.05 -1.86 -18.69
CA ILE A 9 -4.42 -3.19 -18.77
C ILE A 9 -4.78 -4.05 -17.57
N PHE A 10 -4.78 -3.48 -16.36
CA PHE A 10 -5.17 -4.20 -15.15
C PHE A 10 -6.57 -4.80 -15.33
N LEU A 11 -7.58 -3.97 -15.60
CA LEU A 11 -8.97 -4.41 -15.77
C LEU A 11 -9.14 -5.36 -16.97
N ALA A 12 -8.55 -5.05 -18.12
CA ALA A 12 -8.63 -5.89 -19.31
C ALA A 12 -8.04 -7.29 -19.10
N THR A 13 -6.98 -7.41 -18.29
CA THR A 13 -6.35 -8.69 -17.96
C THR A 13 -7.31 -9.58 -17.17
N PHE A 14 -8.00 -9.02 -16.16
CA PHE A 14 -9.02 -9.75 -15.40
C PHE A 14 -10.22 -10.11 -16.26
N THR A 15 -10.75 -9.16 -17.04
CA THR A 15 -11.88 -9.43 -17.95
C THR A 15 -11.56 -10.55 -18.94
N TYR A 16 -10.32 -10.63 -19.40
CA TYR A 16 -9.85 -11.70 -20.30
C TYR A 16 -9.63 -13.05 -19.60
N GLY A 17 -9.57 -13.10 -18.26
CA GLY A 17 -9.26 -14.32 -17.49
C GLY A 17 -7.77 -14.64 -17.41
N ALA A 18 -6.91 -13.64 -17.58
CA ALA A 18 -5.46 -13.78 -17.40
C ALA A 18 -5.01 -13.33 -16.01
N VAL A 19 -3.79 -13.75 -15.64
CA VAL A 19 -3.15 -13.35 -14.39
C VAL A 19 -2.31 -12.10 -14.62
N ILE A 20 -2.59 -11.02 -13.87
CA ILE A 20 -1.78 -9.80 -13.91
C ILE A 20 -0.54 -9.94 -13.02
N VAL A 21 0.60 -9.40 -13.48
CA VAL A 21 1.85 -9.34 -12.71
C VAL A 21 2.30 -7.88 -12.63
N PRO A 22 1.76 -7.09 -11.69
CA PRO A 22 2.15 -5.70 -11.55
C PRO A 22 3.57 -5.60 -11.01
N ILE A 23 4.42 -4.80 -11.67
CA ILE A 23 5.80 -4.55 -11.27
C ILE A 23 5.94 -3.06 -10.90
N LEU A 24 6.52 -2.80 -9.73
CA LEU A 24 6.83 -1.44 -9.28
C LEU A 24 7.90 -0.83 -10.18
N HIS A 25 7.69 0.45 -10.54
CA HIS A 25 8.60 1.15 -11.44
C HIS A 25 9.93 1.56 -10.77
N GLU A 26 9.98 1.45 -9.45
CA GLU A 26 11.13 1.72 -8.59
C GLU A 26 12.07 0.52 -8.45
N PHE A 27 11.67 -0.67 -8.93
CA PHE A 27 12.55 -1.83 -8.92
C PHE A 27 13.72 -1.62 -9.88
N ASN A 28 14.89 -2.15 -9.51
CA ASN A 28 16.04 -2.14 -10.41
C ASN A 28 15.80 -3.08 -11.62
N PRO A 29 16.50 -2.86 -12.75
CA PRO A 29 16.37 -3.69 -13.95
C PRO A 29 16.52 -5.19 -13.68
N GLU A 30 17.50 -5.62 -12.89
CA GLU A 30 17.72 -7.06 -12.63
C GLU A 30 16.53 -7.70 -11.91
N SER A 31 15.92 -6.98 -10.96
CA SER A 31 14.73 -7.45 -10.25
C SER A 31 13.51 -7.52 -11.17
N MET A 32 13.35 -6.53 -12.07
CA MET A 32 12.26 -6.55 -13.05
C MET A 32 12.41 -7.74 -14.00
N GLU A 33 13.60 -7.98 -14.54
CA GLU A 33 13.91 -9.11 -15.41
C GLU A 33 13.67 -10.45 -14.71
N HIS A 34 14.14 -10.59 -13.46
CA HIS A 34 13.88 -11.77 -12.65
C HIS A 34 12.38 -12.00 -12.45
N ILE A 35 11.60 -10.96 -12.12
CA ILE A 35 10.15 -11.08 -11.93
C ILE A 35 9.47 -11.54 -13.22
N ILE A 36 9.80 -10.91 -14.35
CA ILE A 36 9.26 -11.26 -15.68
C ILE A 36 9.52 -12.73 -16.01
N ALA A 37 10.74 -13.23 -15.75
CA ALA A 37 11.10 -14.61 -15.98
C ALA A 37 10.41 -15.56 -14.98
N HIS A 38 10.47 -15.24 -13.70
CA HIS A 38 9.94 -16.07 -12.61
C HIS A 38 8.42 -16.24 -12.73
N SER A 39 7.66 -15.20 -13.09
CA SER A 39 6.20 -15.24 -13.26
C SER A 39 5.73 -15.98 -14.52
N GLU A 40 6.64 -16.42 -15.38
CA GLU A 40 6.32 -17.08 -16.66
C GLU A 40 5.43 -16.25 -17.59
N SER A 41 5.57 -14.93 -17.50
CA SER A 41 4.78 -13.96 -18.26
C SER A 41 4.74 -14.28 -19.75
N LYS A 42 3.61 -14.00 -20.40
CA LYS A 42 3.41 -14.25 -21.84
C LYS A 42 3.54 -13.00 -22.71
N CYS A 43 3.37 -11.83 -22.12
CA CYS A 43 3.61 -10.53 -22.74
C CYS A 43 3.89 -9.48 -21.65
N ILE A 44 4.42 -8.34 -22.06
CA ILE A 44 4.82 -7.25 -21.16
C ILE A 44 4.19 -5.95 -21.66
N PHE A 45 3.64 -5.15 -20.74
CA PHE A 45 3.23 -3.76 -20.98
C PHE A 45 4.09 -2.85 -20.11
N ILE A 46 4.88 -1.98 -20.72
CA ILE A 46 5.93 -1.24 -20.01
C ILE A 46 6.09 0.18 -20.57
N ASN A 47 6.44 1.13 -19.70
CA ASN A 47 6.80 2.47 -20.16
C ASN A 47 8.14 2.44 -20.91
N GLU A 48 8.23 3.14 -22.03
CA GLU A 48 9.42 3.14 -22.89
C GLU A 48 10.69 3.55 -22.16
N ASN A 49 10.62 4.54 -21.25
CA ASN A 49 11.79 4.96 -20.48
C ASN A 49 12.31 3.88 -19.53
N ILE A 50 11.44 3.00 -19.03
CA ILE A 50 11.86 1.87 -18.19
C ILE A 50 12.44 0.78 -19.09
N TRP A 51 11.77 0.50 -20.22
CA TRP A 51 12.21 -0.48 -21.21
C TRP A 51 13.63 -0.23 -21.73
N GLU A 52 14.01 1.03 -21.95
CA GLU A 52 15.36 1.38 -22.40
C GLU A 52 16.47 1.03 -21.41
N ASN A 53 16.14 0.82 -20.13
CA ASN A 53 17.09 0.46 -19.08
C ASN A 53 17.16 -1.07 -18.81
N LEU A 54 16.34 -1.88 -19.48
CA LEU A 54 16.36 -3.34 -19.34
C LEU A 54 17.28 -3.98 -20.37
N ASP A 55 17.85 -5.15 -20.04
CA ASP A 55 18.55 -5.98 -21.01
C ASP A 55 17.53 -6.65 -21.96
N LYS A 56 17.35 -6.02 -23.12
CA LYS A 56 16.43 -6.46 -24.17
C LYS A 56 16.74 -7.87 -24.67
N GLY A 57 17.98 -8.35 -24.53
CA GLY A 57 18.39 -9.71 -24.93
C GLY A 57 17.86 -10.81 -24.02
N ASN A 58 17.59 -10.49 -22.75
CA ASN A 58 17.04 -11.43 -21.77
C ASN A 58 15.52 -11.61 -21.94
N ILE A 59 14.84 -10.69 -22.63
CA ILE A 59 13.39 -10.65 -22.75
C ILE A 59 12.93 -11.06 -24.15
N LYS A 60 12.56 -12.33 -24.31
CA LYS A 60 12.08 -12.88 -25.60
C LYS A 60 10.57 -12.73 -25.83
N LEU A 61 9.87 -12.17 -24.85
CA LEU A 61 8.41 -12.00 -24.86
C LEU A 61 8.00 -10.83 -25.77
N PRO A 62 6.76 -10.82 -26.27
CA PRO A 62 6.15 -9.61 -26.82
C PRO A 62 6.12 -8.49 -25.78
N VAL A 63 6.66 -7.33 -26.13
CA VAL A 63 6.71 -6.13 -25.30
C VAL A 63 5.91 -5.03 -25.99
N PHE A 64 4.98 -4.45 -25.25
CA PHE A 64 4.13 -3.36 -25.67
C PHE A 64 4.42 -2.11 -24.83
N SER A 65 4.39 -0.96 -25.47
CA SER A 65 4.57 0.32 -24.80
C SER A 65 3.32 0.71 -24.00
N LEU A 66 3.53 1.40 -22.89
CA LEU A 66 2.52 2.20 -22.23
C LEU A 66 2.91 3.69 -22.33
N PRO A 67 1.98 4.57 -22.73
CA PRO A 67 0.54 4.34 -22.88
C PRO A 67 0.05 3.97 -24.29
N SER A 68 0.92 3.92 -25.30
CA SER A 68 0.49 3.82 -26.70
C SER A 68 0.07 2.42 -27.17
N PHE A 69 0.36 1.37 -26.40
CA PHE A 69 0.09 -0.04 -26.74
C PHE A 69 0.78 -0.53 -28.02
N ASN A 70 1.77 0.21 -28.50
CA ASN A 70 2.55 -0.17 -29.67
C ASN A 70 3.49 -1.31 -29.33
N LEU A 71 3.70 -2.22 -30.30
CA LEU A 71 4.66 -3.30 -30.13
C LEU A 71 6.10 -2.74 -30.19
N LEU A 72 6.84 -2.86 -29.09
CA LEU A 72 8.25 -2.48 -28.97
C LEU A 72 9.18 -3.61 -29.42
N GLN A 73 8.90 -4.85 -28.99
CA GLN A 73 9.74 -6.01 -29.28
C GLN A 73 8.89 -7.29 -29.38
N SER A 74 9.23 -8.17 -30.32
CA SER A 74 8.74 -9.56 -30.37
C SER A 74 9.56 -10.39 -31.36
N GLU A 75 10.10 -11.52 -30.92
CA GLU A 75 10.74 -12.50 -31.82
C GLU A 75 9.71 -13.24 -32.70
N ASN A 76 8.46 -13.34 -32.24
CA ASN A 76 7.39 -14.03 -32.96
C ASN A 76 6.89 -13.20 -34.15
N LYS A 77 7.07 -13.74 -35.38
CA LYS A 77 6.61 -13.12 -36.64
C LYS A 77 5.09 -12.94 -36.69
N LYS A 78 4.31 -13.88 -36.13
CA LYS A 78 2.84 -13.77 -36.09
C LYS A 78 2.42 -12.58 -35.24
N THR A 79 3.03 -12.41 -34.06
CA THR A 79 2.74 -11.28 -33.17
C THR A 79 3.05 -9.94 -33.85
N ARG A 80 4.19 -9.81 -34.53
CA ARG A 80 4.53 -8.58 -35.29
C ARG A 80 3.51 -8.26 -36.38
N ASN A 81 3.08 -9.26 -37.13
CA ASN A 81 2.06 -9.08 -38.18
C ASN A 81 0.70 -8.71 -37.57
N LEU A 82 0.33 -9.34 -36.45
CA LEU A 82 -0.92 -9.07 -35.76
C LEU A 82 -0.95 -7.65 -35.20
N ALA A 83 0.13 -7.20 -34.53
CA ALA A 83 0.21 -5.89 -33.89
C ALA A 83 -0.10 -4.74 -34.87
N GLY A 84 0.45 -4.77 -36.08
CA GLY A 84 0.16 -3.77 -37.12
C GLY A 84 -1.25 -3.84 -37.72
N LYS A 85 -2.08 -4.80 -37.30
CA LYS A 85 -3.44 -5.04 -37.81
C LYS A 85 -4.50 -5.03 -36.72
N ILE A 86 -4.14 -4.80 -35.44
CA ILE A 86 -5.08 -4.86 -34.31
C ILE A 86 -6.28 -3.95 -34.56
N ASP A 87 -6.05 -2.67 -34.91
CA ASP A 87 -7.13 -1.71 -35.13
C ASP A 87 -8.06 -2.12 -36.28
N ALA A 88 -7.49 -2.62 -37.37
CA ALA A 88 -8.26 -3.09 -38.52
C ALA A 88 -9.08 -4.35 -38.19
N LEU A 89 -8.51 -5.28 -37.40
CA LEU A 89 -9.21 -6.48 -36.94
C LEU A 89 -10.31 -6.13 -35.94
N PHE A 90 -10.05 -5.16 -35.07
CA PHE A 90 -11.02 -4.67 -34.09
C PHE A 90 -12.20 -3.99 -34.79
N ALA A 91 -11.93 -3.06 -35.72
CA ALA A 91 -12.96 -2.42 -36.54
C ALA A 91 -13.75 -3.41 -37.40
N LYS A 92 -13.10 -4.48 -37.90
CA LYS A 92 -13.80 -5.54 -38.63
C LYS A 92 -14.70 -6.38 -37.72
N LYS A 93 -14.27 -6.66 -36.48
CA LYS A 93 -15.06 -7.43 -35.51
C LYS A 93 -16.24 -6.62 -34.98
N TYR A 94 -16.03 -5.32 -34.78
CA TYR A 94 -17.00 -4.38 -34.22
C TYR A 94 -17.29 -3.23 -35.21
N PRO A 95 -17.98 -3.51 -36.34
CA PRO A 95 -18.20 -2.52 -37.40
C PRO A 95 -19.06 -1.33 -36.96
N ALA A 96 -19.86 -1.50 -35.89
CA ALA A 96 -20.68 -0.45 -35.28
C ALA A 96 -20.02 0.20 -34.04
N GLY A 97 -18.72 -0.05 -33.82
CA GLY A 97 -18.03 0.29 -32.58
C GLY A 97 -18.17 -0.78 -31.50
N PHE A 98 -17.35 -0.67 -30.45
CA PHE A 98 -17.35 -1.56 -29.29
C PHE A 98 -18.19 -0.95 -28.18
N HIS A 99 -19.19 -1.69 -27.70
CA HIS A 99 -20.17 -1.25 -26.71
C HIS A 99 -20.06 -2.08 -25.42
N PRO A 100 -20.65 -1.66 -24.28
CA PRO A 100 -20.60 -2.41 -23.03
C PRO A 100 -21.07 -3.87 -23.15
N GLU A 101 -22.08 -4.13 -23.99
CA GLU A 101 -22.60 -5.46 -24.28
C GLU A 101 -21.63 -6.37 -25.04
N ASP A 102 -20.59 -5.81 -25.68
CA ASP A 102 -19.54 -6.57 -26.37
C ASP A 102 -18.47 -7.11 -25.42
N VAL A 103 -18.48 -6.67 -24.15
CA VAL A 103 -17.55 -7.14 -23.12
C VAL A 103 -17.92 -8.56 -22.73
N VAL A 104 -17.05 -9.50 -23.07
CA VAL A 104 -17.15 -10.89 -22.64
C VAL A 104 -16.22 -11.09 -21.45
N TYR A 105 -16.80 -11.28 -20.27
CA TYR A 105 -16.07 -11.65 -19.07
C TYR A 105 -15.69 -13.13 -19.13
N ALA A 106 -14.45 -13.46 -18.77
CA ALA A 106 -14.03 -14.83 -18.61
C ALA A 106 -14.81 -15.50 -17.47
N ASP A 107 -15.22 -16.76 -17.69
CA ASP A 107 -15.80 -17.62 -16.67
C ASP A 107 -14.65 -18.27 -15.88
N VAL A 108 -14.26 -17.64 -14.77
CA VAL A 108 -13.17 -18.06 -13.88
C VAL A 108 -13.67 -18.08 -12.44
N ASP A 109 -13.19 -19.06 -11.65
CA ASP A 109 -13.57 -19.14 -10.24
C ASP A 109 -12.93 -17.99 -9.46
N ASN A 110 -13.64 -17.43 -8.47
CA ASN A 110 -13.08 -16.37 -7.65
C ASN A 110 -11.90 -16.84 -6.77
N ASP A 111 -11.75 -18.15 -6.57
CA ASP A 111 -10.61 -18.79 -5.89
C ASP A 111 -9.39 -19.02 -6.80
N ASP A 112 -9.52 -18.75 -8.10
CA ASP A 112 -8.38 -18.78 -9.02
C ASP A 112 -7.46 -17.58 -8.80
N VAL A 113 -6.17 -17.80 -9.05
CA VAL A 113 -5.16 -16.75 -8.92
C VAL A 113 -5.32 -15.79 -10.07
N ILE A 114 -5.55 -14.53 -9.75
CA ILE A 114 -5.74 -13.46 -10.74
C ILE A 114 -4.58 -12.47 -10.73
N CYS A 115 -3.79 -12.41 -9.66
CA CYS A 115 -2.69 -11.46 -9.52
C CYS A 115 -1.49 -12.11 -8.81
N LEU A 116 -0.29 -11.92 -9.39
CA LEU A 116 0.98 -12.21 -8.72
C LEU A 116 1.61 -10.89 -8.27
N ASN A 117 1.44 -10.54 -7.00
CA ASN A 117 2.01 -9.32 -6.45
C ASN A 117 3.38 -9.62 -5.82
N TYR A 118 4.46 -9.03 -6.35
CA TYR A 118 5.80 -9.31 -5.86
C TYR A 118 6.19 -8.43 -4.69
N THR A 119 6.57 -9.05 -3.58
CA THR A 119 7.07 -8.37 -2.38
C THR A 119 8.55 -8.64 -2.19
N SER A 120 9.30 -7.65 -1.72
CA SER A 120 10.69 -7.85 -1.29
C SER A 120 10.73 -8.81 -0.11
N GLY A 121 11.35 -9.98 -0.31
CA GLY A 121 11.56 -10.96 0.76
C GLY A 121 12.82 -10.65 1.56
N THR A 122 12.84 -10.99 2.85
CA THR A 122 14.02 -10.83 3.73
C THR A 122 15.21 -11.73 3.34
N THR A 123 15.08 -12.60 2.34
CA THR A 123 16.04 -13.67 2.01
C THR A 123 16.63 -13.57 0.59
N GLY A 124 16.61 -12.39 -0.04
CA GLY A 124 17.35 -12.11 -1.28
C GLY A 124 16.46 -11.77 -2.49
N PHE A 125 15.58 -12.68 -2.92
CA PHE A 125 14.71 -12.46 -4.09
C PHE A 125 13.25 -12.18 -3.70
N SER A 126 12.58 -11.36 -4.51
CA SER A 126 11.16 -11.04 -4.35
C SER A 126 10.29 -12.29 -4.51
N LYS A 127 9.28 -12.42 -3.65
CA LYS A 127 8.31 -13.53 -3.69
C LYS A 127 7.04 -13.08 -4.38
N GLY A 128 6.52 -13.88 -5.31
CA GLY A 128 5.23 -13.63 -5.94
C GLY A 128 4.08 -14.11 -5.06
N VAL A 129 3.36 -13.20 -4.42
CA VAL A 129 2.15 -13.50 -3.63
C VAL A 129 1.01 -13.82 -4.58
N MET A 130 0.41 -15.01 -4.45
CA MET A 130 -0.74 -15.44 -5.25
C MET A 130 -2.03 -14.91 -4.64
N LEU A 131 -2.64 -13.91 -5.30
CA LEU A 131 -3.89 -13.28 -4.91
C LEU A 131 -5.04 -13.70 -5.83
N THR A 132 -6.18 -14.03 -5.23
CA THR A 132 -7.41 -14.43 -5.92
C THR A 132 -8.39 -13.26 -6.04
N ALA A 133 -9.50 -13.46 -6.79
CA ALA A 133 -10.56 -12.46 -6.86
C ALA A 133 -11.24 -12.28 -5.51
N ASN A 134 -11.50 -13.38 -4.80
CA ASN A 134 -12.02 -13.37 -3.43
C ASN A 134 -11.12 -12.58 -2.48
N ASN A 135 -9.79 -12.66 -2.65
CA ASN A 135 -8.90 -11.91 -1.77
C ASN A 135 -9.11 -10.39 -1.87
N PHE A 136 -9.13 -9.83 -3.09
CA PHE A 136 -9.42 -8.42 -3.31
C PHE A 136 -10.87 -8.06 -2.96
N ALA A 137 -11.83 -8.90 -3.36
CA ALA A 137 -13.25 -8.69 -3.11
C ALA A 137 -13.55 -8.60 -1.62
N GLY A 138 -12.95 -9.44 -0.77
CA GLY A 138 -13.11 -9.37 0.69
C GLY A 138 -12.74 -7.99 1.24
N ASN A 139 -11.59 -7.45 0.85
CA ASN A 139 -11.17 -6.10 1.24
C ASN A 139 -12.05 -4.97 0.69
N ILE A 140 -12.42 -5.05 -0.60
CA ILE A 140 -13.23 -4.01 -1.26
C ILE A 140 -14.66 -3.99 -0.70
N THR A 141 -15.28 -5.16 -0.52
CA THR A 141 -16.63 -5.28 0.06
C THR A 141 -16.66 -4.82 1.50
N TYR A 142 -15.63 -5.15 2.30
CA TYR A 142 -15.49 -4.56 3.64
C TYR A 142 -15.38 -3.04 3.57
N ALA A 143 -14.58 -2.49 2.67
CA ALA A 143 -14.44 -1.03 2.54
C ALA A 143 -15.76 -0.32 2.19
N HIS A 144 -16.64 -0.94 1.40
CA HIS A 144 -17.99 -0.43 1.14
C HIS A 144 -18.84 -0.31 2.42
N THR A 145 -18.63 -1.19 3.42
CA THR A 145 -19.35 -1.11 4.70
C THR A 145 -18.90 0.05 5.58
N LEU A 146 -17.75 0.66 5.27
CA LEU A 146 -17.20 1.78 6.05
C LEU A 146 -17.79 3.14 5.63
N GLU A 147 -18.54 3.21 4.52
CA GLU A 147 -19.18 4.44 4.04
C GLU A 147 -18.20 5.65 3.91
N LEU A 148 -16.96 5.37 3.49
CA LEU A 148 -15.90 6.39 3.36
C LEU A 148 -15.99 7.17 2.04
N LEU A 149 -16.49 6.52 1.00
CA LEU A 149 -16.63 7.05 -0.36
C LEU A 149 -18.06 6.88 -0.84
N PHE A 150 -18.50 7.79 -1.71
CA PHE A 150 -19.83 7.77 -2.33
C PHE A 150 -19.75 8.02 -3.84
N PRO A 151 -20.76 7.58 -4.62
CA PRO A 151 -20.82 7.84 -6.05
C PRO A 151 -20.69 9.34 -6.39
N GLY A 152 -19.89 9.66 -7.39
CA GLY A 152 -19.66 11.04 -7.86
C GLY A 152 -18.66 11.85 -7.03
N GLU A 153 -18.09 11.27 -5.97
CA GLU A 153 -17.02 11.89 -5.19
C GLU A 153 -15.68 11.88 -5.93
N ARG A 154 -14.65 12.49 -5.33
CA ARG A 154 -13.33 12.64 -5.94
C ARG A 154 -12.26 12.03 -5.05
N ASP A 155 -11.28 11.43 -5.68
CA ASP A 155 -10.09 10.91 -5.01
C ASP A 155 -8.81 11.28 -5.78
N LEU A 156 -7.69 11.33 -5.08
CA LEU A 156 -6.36 11.52 -5.65
C LEU A 156 -5.52 10.26 -5.41
N ALA A 157 -5.34 9.45 -6.45
CA ALA A 157 -4.50 8.27 -6.40
C ALA A 157 -3.04 8.64 -6.65
N PHE A 158 -2.23 8.58 -5.59
CA PHE A 158 -0.78 8.84 -5.65
C PHE A 158 0.05 7.71 -5.02
N LEU A 159 -0.59 6.71 -4.40
CA LEU A 159 0.11 5.49 -4.02
C LEU A 159 0.36 4.64 -5.27
N PRO A 160 1.49 3.92 -5.37
CA PRO A 160 1.75 3.06 -6.51
C PRO A 160 0.64 2.02 -6.67
N MET A 161 -0.10 2.05 -7.78
CA MET A 161 -1.19 1.09 -8.03
C MET A 161 -0.67 -0.34 -8.26
N ALA A 162 0.62 -0.52 -8.56
CA ALA A 162 1.24 -1.84 -8.60
C ALA A 162 1.42 -2.49 -7.21
N HIS A 163 1.43 -1.67 -6.15
CA HIS A 163 1.45 -2.14 -4.78
C HIS A 163 0.02 -2.48 -4.33
N ALA A 164 -0.17 -3.57 -3.56
CA ALA A 164 -1.50 -4.03 -3.14
C ALA A 164 -2.34 -2.94 -2.43
N TYR A 165 -1.70 -2.07 -1.64
CA TYR A 165 -2.37 -0.95 -0.96
C TYR A 165 -2.98 0.09 -1.91
N GLY A 166 -2.19 0.61 -2.85
CA GLY A 166 -2.71 1.53 -3.87
C GLY A 166 -3.67 0.83 -4.82
N CYS A 167 -3.41 -0.43 -5.16
CA CYS A 167 -4.30 -1.23 -6.00
C CYS A 167 -5.70 -1.39 -5.39
N ALA A 168 -5.77 -1.79 -4.12
CA ALA A 168 -7.05 -2.07 -3.46
C ALA A 168 -7.85 -0.79 -3.20
N PHE A 169 -7.22 0.28 -2.69
CA PHE A 169 -7.99 1.41 -2.15
C PHE A 169 -7.96 2.69 -3.00
N ASP A 170 -6.80 3.11 -3.53
CA ASP A 170 -6.72 4.26 -4.46
C ASP A 170 -7.37 3.93 -5.83
N PHE A 171 -7.51 2.65 -6.15
CA PHE A 171 -7.97 2.21 -7.46
C PHE A 171 -9.25 1.38 -7.40
N LEU A 172 -9.22 0.14 -6.91
CA LEU A 172 -10.37 -0.76 -7.03
C LEU A 172 -11.57 -0.35 -6.17
N TYR A 173 -11.36 -0.01 -4.90
CA TYR A 173 -12.41 0.48 -4.02
C TYR A 173 -13.06 1.74 -4.60
N ALA A 174 -12.27 2.78 -4.88
CA ALA A 174 -12.76 4.03 -5.44
C ALA A 174 -13.56 3.83 -6.75
N LEU A 175 -13.03 3.05 -7.70
CA LEU A 175 -13.75 2.77 -8.96
C LEU A 175 -15.04 1.97 -8.72
N SER A 176 -15.02 0.96 -7.86
CA SER A 176 -16.21 0.15 -7.57
C SER A 176 -17.33 0.95 -6.89
N THR A 177 -16.99 2.05 -6.20
CA THR A 177 -17.94 2.98 -5.57
C THR A 177 -18.49 4.02 -6.56
N GLY A 178 -17.89 4.18 -7.74
CA GLY A 178 -18.27 5.23 -8.70
C GLY A 178 -17.64 6.59 -8.41
N VAL A 179 -16.43 6.61 -7.84
CA VAL A 179 -15.66 7.82 -7.55
C VAL A 179 -14.81 8.23 -8.76
N HIS A 180 -14.68 9.54 -8.97
CA HIS A 180 -13.75 10.10 -9.94
C HIS A 180 -12.31 10.08 -9.37
N VAL A 181 -11.50 9.14 -9.85
CA VAL A 181 -10.10 8.99 -9.43
C VAL A 181 -9.18 9.82 -10.32
N THR A 182 -8.49 10.80 -9.74
CA THR A 182 -7.42 11.55 -10.42
C THR A 182 -6.07 10.89 -10.13
N LEU A 183 -5.33 10.50 -11.16
CA LEU A 183 -4.00 9.90 -11.02
C LEU A 183 -2.91 10.99 -10.96
N LEU A 184 -2.05 10.94 -9.95
CA LEU A 184 -0.89 11.83 -9.88
C LEU A 184 0.30 11.24 -10.68
N ASP A 185 0.63 11.84 -11.82
CA ASP A 185 1.73 11.40 -12.70
C ASP A 185 3.05 12.19 -12.49
N ILE A 186 3.21 12.80 -11.32
CA ILE A 186 4.45 13.46 -10.91
C ILE A 186 4.90 12.94 -9.56
N ILE A 187 6.18 13.17 -9.24
CA ILE A 187 6.74 12.76 -7.95
C ILE A 187 5.87 13.34 -6.81
N PRO A 188 5.38 12.50 -5.88
CA PRO A 188 4.50 12.91 -4.78
C PRO A 188 5.28 13.64 -3.67
N SER A 189 5.94 14.74 -4.03
CA SER A 189 6.58 15.64 -3.06
C SER A 189 5.50 16.36 -2.23
N PRO A 190 5.78 16.76 -0.98
CA PRO A 190 4.81 17.50 -0.16
C PRO A 190 4.22 18.73 -0.86
N GLN A 191 5.01 19.44 -1.66
CA GLN A 191 4.54 20.59 -2.43
C GLN A 191 3.56 20.20 -3.54
N ASN A 192 3.89 19.16 -4.31
CA ASN A 192 3.02 18.67 -5.40
C ASN A 192 1.71 18.12 -4.84
N LEU A 193 1.78 17.37 -3.74
CA LEU A 193 0.60 16.81 -3.08
C LEU A 193 -0.31 17.90 -2.51
N ILE A 194 0.22 18.90 -1.81
CA ILE A 194 -0.60 20.02 -1.31
C ILE A 194 -1.31 20.73 -2.46
N LYS A 195 -0.61 21.01 -3.56
CA LYS A 195 -1.22 21.63 -4.74
C LYS A 195 -2.34 20.76 -5.31
N ALA A 196 -2.08 19.47 -5.50
CA ALA A 196 -3.07 18.52 -6.01
C ALA A 196 -4.27 18.37 -5.06
N PHE A 197 -4.06 18.29 -3.75
CA PHE A 197 -5.15 18.22 -2.77
C PHE A 197 -6.01 19.48 -2.77
N GLN A 198 -5.41 20.66 -2.92
CA GLN A 198 -6.17 21.92 -2.99
C GLN A 198 -7.00 22.05 -4.27
N GLU A 199 -6.53 21.46 -5.37
CA GLU A 199 -7.22 21.42 -6.66
C GLU A 199 -8.35 20.38 -6.67
N ILE A 200 -8.01 19.13 -6.33
CA ILE A 200 -8.91 17.98 -6.41
C ILE A 200 -9.90 17.95 -5.24
N LYS A 201 -9.47 18.37 -4.05
CA LYS A 201 -10.26 18.34 -2.81
C LYS A 201 -10.86 16.94 -2.57
N PRO A 202 -10.00 15.92 -2.38
CA PRO A 202 -10.45 14.54 -2.30
C PRO A 202 -11.32 14.30 -1.07
N ASN A 203 -12.17 13.28 -1.14
CA ASN A 203 -13.13 12.92 -0.08
C ASN A 203 -12.51 11.97 0.97
N ILE A 204 -11.44 11.26 0.60
CA ILE A 204 -10.56 10.53 1.52
C ILE A 204 -9.11 10.85 1.14
N ILE A 205 -8.16 10.64 2.05
CA ILE A 205 -6.73 10.70 1.71
C ILE A 205 -6.07 9.44 2.22
N ILE A 206 -5.61 8.59 1.31
CA ILE A 206 -4.86 7.37 1.65
C ILE A 206 -3.39 7.67 1.47
N THR A 207 -2.57 7.42 2.49
CA THR A 207 -1.17 7.82 2.47
C THR A 207 -0.27 6.88 3.26
N VAL A 208 1.04 7.15 3.18
CA VAL A 208 2.09 6.46 3.94
C VAL A 208 2.70 7.42 4.96
N PRO A 209 3.24 6.92 6.10
CA PRO A 209 3.81 7.76 7.14
C PRO A 209 4.81 8.79 6.62
N LEU A 210 5.77 8.37 5.79
CA LEU A 210 6.83 9.23 5.26
C LEU A 210 6.33 10.53 4.61
N ILE A 211 5.21 10.50 3.89
CA ILE A 211 4.64 11.68 3.25
C ILE A 211 4.10 12.62 4.33
N PHE A 212 3.34 12.08 5.26
CA PHE A 212 2.67 12.85 6.30
C PHE A 212 3.64 13.42 7.34
N GLU A 213 4.67 12.66 7.69
CA GLU A 213 5.78 13.12 8.54
C GLU A 213 6.55 14.28 7.88
N LYS A 214 6.77 14.22 6.56
CA LYS A 214 7.39 15.33 5.80
C LYS A 214 6.50 16.57 5.81
N ILE A 215 5.17 16.43 5.71
CA ILE A 215 4.23 17.56 5.83
C ILE A 215 4.32 18.15 7.24
N TYR A 216 4.29 17.31 8.29
CA TYR A 216 4.44 17.74 9.69
C TYR A 216 5.74 18.52 9.90
N LYS A 217 6.90 17.94 9.54
CA LYS A 217 8.22 18.54 9.72
C LYS A 217 8.38 19.86 8.96
N LYS A 218 7.82 19.98 7.75
CA LYS A 218 7.97 21.19 6.93
C LYS A 218 6.97 22.31 7.25
N ARG A 219 5.76 21.98 7.70
CA ARG A 219 4.66 22.96 7.85
C ARG A 219 4.30 23.24 9.30
N ILE A 220 4.32 22.22 10.16
CA ILE A 220 3.78 22.29 11.52
C ILE A 220 4.91 22.53 12.51
N LEU A 221 5.96 21.70 12.45
CA LEU A 221 7.08 21.77 13.39
C LEU A 221 7.67 23.19 13.51
N PRO A 222 7.94 23.94 12.42
CA PRO A 222 8.49 25.30 12.52
C PRO A 222 7.57 26.33 13.18
N ILE A 223 6.27 26.05 13.27
CA ILE A 223 5.30 26.91 13.95
C ILE A 223 5.31 26.59 15.45
N VAL A 224 5.23 25.30 15.80
CA VAL A 224 5.13 24.84 17.19
C VAL A 224 6.46 24.94 17.95
N ASP A 225 7.59 24.88 17.26
CA ASP A 225 8.91 24.94 17.88
C ASP A 225 9.39 26.35 18.26
N LYS A 226 8.69 27.41 17.82
CA LYS A 226 9.03 28.78 18.20
C LYS A 226 8.93 28.96 19.72
N PRO A 227 9.92 29.60 20.40
CA PRO A 227 9.91 29.75 21.86
C PRO A 227 8.62 30.34 22.41
N ILE A 228 8.11 31.40 21.76
CA ILE A 228 6.81 32.02 22.11
C ILE A 228 5.67 31.01 21.99
N MET A 229 5.66 30.18 20.95
CA MET A 229 4.61 29.19 20.75
C MET A 229 4.65 28.10 21.82
N LYS A 230 5.86 27.63 22.20
CA LYS A 230 6.02 26.66 23.30
C LYS A 230 5.42 27.18 24.61
N THR A 231 5.67 28.44 24.96
CA THR A 231 5.08 29.08 26.14
C THR A 231 3.56 29.18 26.02
N LEU A 232 3.04 29.65 24.88
CA LEU A 232 1.59 29.78 24.67
C LEU A 232 0.85 28.43 24.73
N LEU A 233 1.49 27.35 24.27
CA LEU A 233 0.93 25.99 24.30
C LEU A 233 0.85 25.40 25.72
N GLN A 234 1.57 25.96 26.69
CA GLN A 234 1.46 25.57 28.10
C GLN A 234 0.28 26.23 28.81
N ILE A 235 -0.31 27.30 28.25
CA ILE A 235 -1.43 28.03 28.85
C ILE A 235 -2.75 27.34 28.50
N PRO A 236 -3.54 26.86 29.49
CA PRO A 236 -4.84 26.26 29.25
C PRO A 236 -5.80 27.23 28.54
N GLY A 237 -6.53 26.76 27.54
CA GLY A 237 -7.48 27.56 26.74
C GLY A 237 -6.82 28.22 25.52
N ILE A 238 -5.66 28.88 25.69
CA ILE A 238 -4.88 29.40 24.56
C ILE A 238 -4.36 28.24 23.70
N ASN A 239 -3.89 27.18 24.34
CA ASN A 239 -3.44 25.96 23.67
C ASN A 239 -4.52 25.37 22.74
N ASN A 240 -5.77 25.29 23.19
CA ASN A 240 -6.90 24.77 22.42
C ASN A 240 -7.19 25.64 21.19
N MET A 241 -7.08 26.96 21.32
CA MET A 241 -7.23 27.88 20.18
C MET A 241 -6.12 27.69 19.15
N ILE A 242 -4.86 27.56 19.60
CA ILE A 242 -3.71 27.32 18.73
C ILE A 242 -3.87 25.98 18.01
N TYR A 243 -4.18 24.90 18.74
CA TYR A 243 -4.40 23.58 18.16
C TYR A 243 -5.54 23.58 17.14
N SER A 244 -6.66 24.27 17.42
CA SER A 244 -7.76 24.40 16.46
C SER A 244 -7.33 25.14 15.18
N LYS A 245 -6.53 26.22 15.30
CA LYS A 245 -5.97 26.94 14.15
C LYS A 245 -5.00 26.09 13.33
N ILE A 246 -4.11 25.33 13.99
CA ILE A 246 -3.19 24.41 13.33
C ILE A 246 -3.97 23.33 12.58
N ARG A 247 -4.95 22.69 13.25
CA ARG A 247 -5.82 21.70 12.64
C ARG A 247 -6.52 22.26 11.41
N LYS A 248 -7.16 23.43 11.52
CA LYS A 248 -7.84 24.07 10.39
C LYS A 248 -6.88 24.34 9.24
N SER A 249 -5.72 24.92 9.52
CA SER A 249 -4.70 25.17 8.49
C SER A 249 -4.23 23.89 7.80
N LEU A 250 -4.11 22.78 8.53
CA LEU A 250 -3.73 21.48 7.96
C LEU A 250 -4.85 20.94 7.07
N ILE A 251 -6.09 20.94 7.55
CA ILE A 251 -7.29 20.54 6.77
C ILE A 251 -7.38 21.35 5.48
N ASP A 252 -7.27 22.68 5.56
CA ASP A 252 -7.32 23.58 4.41
C ASP A 252 -6.18 23.31 3.40
N SER A 253 -4.98 22.96 3.90
CA SER A 253 -3.83 22.62 3.05
C SER A 253 -3.98 21.28 2.34
N LEU A 254 -4.83 20.39 2.85
CA LEU A 254 -5.15 19.09 2.27
C LEU A 254 -6.47 19.13 1.48
N GLY A 255 -6.94 20.32 1.11
CA GLY A 255 -8.13 20.53 0.27
C GLY A 255 -9.45 20.72 1.01
N GLY A 256 -9.48 20.42 2.31
CA GLY A 256 -10.59 20.74 3.21
C GLY A 256 -11.89 19.94 3.03
N ASN A 257 -11.91 18.94 2.13
CA ASN A 257 -13.12 18.18 1.79
C ASN A 257 -13.08 16.71 2.22
N PHE A 258 -11.94 16.24 2.75
CA PHE A 258 -11.77 14.85 3.14
C PHE A 258 -12.45 14.55 4.48
N ARG A 259 -12.94 13.31 4.63
CA ARG A 259 -13.50 12.79 5.89
C ARG A 259 -12.39 12.42 6.86
N GLU A 260 -11.39 11.69 6.38
CA GLU A 260 -10.22 11.31 7.16
C GLU A 260 -8.99 11.03 6.30
N VAL A 261 -7.84 11.06 6.96
CA VAL A 261 -6.55 10.62 6.41
C VAL A 261 -6.24 9.21 6.92
N ILE A 262 -6.14 8.24 6.02
CA ILE A 262 -5.83 6.84 6.33
C ILE A 262 -4.34 6.61 6.06
N ILE A 263 -3.58 6.37 7.13
CA ILE A 263 -2.15 6.15 7.07
C ILE A 263 -1.88 4.64 7.16
N GLY A 264 -1.11 4.09 6.22
CA GLY A 264 -0.82 2.66 6.19
C GLY A 264 0.52 2.32 5.54
N GLY A 265 0.85 1.03 5.52
CA GLY A 265 2.06 0.49 4.89
C GLY A 265 3.33 0.55 5.75
N ALA A 266 3.36 1.39 6.78
CA ALA A 266 4.42 1.42 7.80
C ALA A 266 3.90 2.02 9.11
N ALA A 267 4.68 1.90 10.19
CA ALA A 267 4.36 2.54 11.47
C ALA A 267 4.48 4.07 11.37
N LEU A 268 3.54 4.79 11.99
CA LEU A 268 3.61 6.24 12.15
C LEU A 268 4.45 6.59 13.40
N GLY A 269 5.31 7.60 13.30
CA GLY A 269 6.08 8.08 14.46
C GLY A 269 5.18 8.47 15.65
N LYS A 270 5.44 7.89 16.83
CA LYS A 270 4.62 8.06 18.06
C LYS A 270 4.38 9.53 18.42
N ASP A 271 5.39 10.39 18.27
CA ASP A 271 5.27 11.83 18.59
C ASP A 271 4.32 12.57 17.63
N ILE A 272 4.38 12.19 16.35
CA ILE A 272 3.57 12.77 15.28
C ILE A 272 2.12 12.32 15.43
N GLU A 273 1.92 11.02 15.71
CA GLU A 273 0.61 10.46 16.04
C GLU A 273 -0.02 11.14 17.26
N ALA A 274 0.73 11.23 18.37
CA ALA A 274 0.27 11.88 19.60
C ALA A 274 -0.09 13.35 19.36
N PHE A 275 0.68 14.05 18.53
CA PHE A 275 0.36 15.42 18.14
C PHE A 275 -0.95 15.52 17.35
N PHE A 276 -1.11 14.70 16.31
CA PHE A 276 -2.33 14.73 15.48
C PHE A 276 -3.57 14.37 16.29
N TYR A 277 -3.45 13.40 17.19
CA TYR A 277 -4.53 13.02 18.10
C TYR A 277 -4.87 14.18 19.04
N LYS A 278 -3.86 14.83 19.63
CA LYS A 278 -4.03 15.97 20.54
C LYS A 278 -4.75 17.15 19.88
N ILE A 279 -4.45 17.44 18.61
CA ILE A 279 -5.13 18.53 17.88
C ILE A 279 -6.49 18.12 17.32
N LYS A 280 -6.93 16.86 17.51
CA LYS A 280 -8.17 16.29 16.95
C LYS A 280 -8.21 16.38 15.42
N PHE A 281 -7.09 16.09 14.78
CA PHE A 281 -7.03 15.94 13.33
C PHE A 281 -7.67 14.59 12.93
N PRO A 282 -8.49 14.51 11.86
CA PRO A 282 -9.16 13.28 11.49
C PRO A 282 -8.20 12.37 10.72
N PHE A 283 -7.47 11.52 11.45
CA PHE A 283 -6.59 10.51 10.88
C PHE A 283 -6.81 9.16 11.57
N THR A 284 -6.38 8.11 10.88
CA THR A 284 -6.31 6.75 11.41
C THR A 284 -5.06 6.05 10.88
N VAL A 285 -4.66 4.97 11.56
CA VAL A 285 -3.56 4.10 11.14
C VAL A 285 -4.12 2.70 10.89
N GLY A 286 -4.03 2.24 9.65
CA GLY A 286 -4.42 0.89 9.24
C GLY A 286 -3.22 -0.05 9.15
N TYR A 287 -3.46 -1.34 9.36
CA TYR A 287 -2.44 -2.39 9.20
C TYR A 287 -2.84 -3.41 8.15
N GLY A 288 -1.82 -3.87 7.42
CA GLY A 288 -1.97 -4.81 6.34
C GLY A 288 -0.64 -5.24 5.75
N MET A 289 -0.70 -6.24 4.88
CA MET A 289 0.42 -6.77 4.09
C MET A 289 -0.12 -7.33 2.78
N THR A 290 0.72 -7.43 1.76
CA THR A 290 0.31 -7.94 0.43
C THR A 290 -0.36 -9.31 0.50
N GLU A 291 0.11 -10.19 1.40
CA GLU A 291 -0.47 -11.50 1.66
C GLU A 291 -1.90 -11.48 2.22
N CYS A 292 -2.45 -10.31 2.52
CA CYS A 292 -3.83 -10.09 2.98
C CYS A 292 -4.66 -9.18 2.05
N ALA A 293 -4.17 -8.95 0.82
CA ALA A 293 -4.83 -8.21 -0.26
C ALA A 293 -5.45 -6.80 0.01
N PRO A 294 -4.88 -5.89 0.83
CA PRO A 294 -3.81 -6.02 1.81
C PRO A 294 -4.24 -5.83 3.28
N LEU A 295 -5.45 -5.35 3.55
CA LEU A 295 -5.88 -4.83 4.85
C LEU A 295 -6.20 -5.95 5.85
N ILE A 296 -5.70 -5.80 7.08
CA ILE A 296 -5.92 -6.71 8.21
C ILE A 296 -6.74 -6.04 9.31
N SER A 297 -6.47 -4.76 9.59
CA SER A 297 -7.18 -4.02 10.62
C SER A 297 -7.30 -2.54 10.29
N TYR A 298 -8.43 -1.98 10.73
CA TYR A 298 -8.82 -0.59 10.49
C TYR A 298 -9.86 -0.17 11.53
N ASP A 299 -9.79 1.08 11.97
CA ASP A 299 -10.85 1.78 12.68
C ASP A 299 -11.06 3.15 12.01
N HIS A 300 -12.29 3.66 12.06
CA HIS A 300 -12.53 5.06 11.72
C HIS A 300 -11.80 6.01 12.65
N HIS A 301 -11.49 7.22 12.17
CA HIS A 301 -10.82 8.25 12.98
C HIS A 301 -11.51 8.56 14.34
N TYR A 302 -12.83 8.34 14.46
CA TYR A 302 -13.59 8.61 15.68
C TYR A 302 -13.57 7.45 16.69
N GLU A 303 -13.19 6.25 16.25
CA GLU A 303 -12.95 5.05 17.07
C GLU A 303 -11.46 4.78 17.31
N PHE A 304 -10.59 5.47 16.56
CA PHE A 304 -9.15 5.29 16.60
C PHE A 304 -8.59 5.47 18.03
N VAL A 305 -7.90 4.43 18.50
CA VAL A 305 -7.16 4.46 19.76
C VAL A 305 -5.68 4.69 19.47
N PRO A 306 -5.04 5.70 20.10
CA PRO A 306 -3.62 5.94 19.89
C PRO A 306 -2.76 4.70 20.11
N THR A 307 -1.71 4.57 19.32
CA THR A 307 -0.75 3.45 19.22
C THR A 307 -1.32 2.14 18.68
N SER A 308 -2.62 2.09 18.37
CA SER A 308 -3.23 0.95 17.70
C SER A 308 -3.10 1.06 16.18
N CYS A 309 -3.36 -0.04 15.49
CA CYS A 309 -3.52 -0.08 14.04
C CYS A 309 -4.95 -0.51 13.63
N GLY A 310 -5.93 -0.14 14.46
CA GLY A 310 -7.34 -0.43 14.25
C GLY A 310 -7.79 -1.82 14.70
N SER A 311 -9.07 -2.12 14.47
CA SER A 311 -9.68 -3.41 14.78
C SER A 311 -9.61 -4.36 13.59
N VAL A 312 -9.44 -5.65 13.86
CA VAL A 312 -9.51 -6.71 12.84
C VAL A 312 -10.83 -6.59 12.08
N LEU A 313 -10.79 -6.75 10.75
CA LEU A 313 -11.93 -6.51 9.86
C LEU A 313 -13.12 -7.43 10.19
N ALA A 314 -14.19 -6.86 10.75
CA ALA A 314 -15.37 -7.60 11.19
C ALA A 314 -16.06 -8.32 10.01
N GLY A 315 -16.44 -9.59 10.25
CA GLY A 315 -17.16 -10.41 9.28
C GLY A 315 -16.29 -11.10 8.21
N ILE A 316 -15.09 -10.58 7.91
CA ILE A 316 -14.24 -11.14 6.83
C ILE A 316 -12.90 -11.72 7.32
N MET A 317 -12.44 -11.31 8.50
CA MET A 317 -11.14 -11.72 9.03
C MET A 317 -11.19 -12.00 10.54
N GLU A 318 -10.42 -13.00 10.93
CA GLU A 318 -10.07 -13.35 12.29
C GLU A 318 -8.58 -13.08 12.52
N ALA A 319 -8.22 -12.68 13.74
CA ALA A 319 -6.83 -12.62 14.19
C ALA A 319 -6.67 -13.20 15.58
N ARG A 320 -5.48 -13.70 15.87
CA ARG A 320 -5.03 -14.08 17.21
C ARG A 320 -3.58 -13.67 17.41
N ILE A 321 -3.15 -13.64 18.67
CA ILE A 321 -1.75 -13.44 19.04
C ILE A 321 -1.21 -14.77 19.54
N ASP A 322 -0.08 -15.22 19.00
CA ASP A 322 0.66 -16.38 19.49
C ASP A 322 1.39 -16.03 20.78
N SER A 323 0.64 -15.97 21.88
CA SER A 323 1.10 -15.55 23.19
C SER A 323 0.25 -16.19 24.30
N PRO A 324 0.84 -16.54 25.46
CA PRO A 324 0.10 -17.01 26.62
C PRO A 324 -0.82 -15.94 27.23
N ASP A 325 -0.53 -14.65 26.98
CA ASP A 325 -1.37 -13.52 27.37
C ASP A 325 -1.42 -12.50 26.21
N PRO A 326 -2.35 -12.68 25.24
CA PRO A 326 -2.49 -11.82 24.06
C PRO A 326 -2.69 -10.33 24.34
N GLU A 327 -3.13 -9.94 25.54
CA GLU A 327 -3.43 -8.53 25.86
C GLU A 327 -2.21 -7.79 26.42
N ASN A 328 -1.29 -8.51 27.07
CA ASN A 328 -0.17 -7.91 27.81
C ASN A 328 1.21 -8.39 27.35
N VAL A 329 1.31 -9.60 26.79
CA VAL A 329 2.58 -10.19 26.34
C VAL A 329 2.59 -10.24 24.80
N PRO A 330 3.48 -9.50 24.13
CA PRO A 330 3.57 -9.52 22.68
C PRO A 330 3.87 -10.91 22.14
N GLY A 331 3.17 -11.29 21.07
CA GLY A 331 3.39 -12.53 20.32
C GLY A 331 3.23 -12.29 18.82
N GLU A 332 3.38 -13.33 18.01
CA GLU A 332 3.17 -13.21 16.56
C GLU A 332 1.69 -12.99 16.26
N ILE A 333 1.39 -11.96 15.45
CA ILE A 333 0.05 -11.76 14.91
C ILE A 333 -0.21 -12.84 13.86
N GLN A 334 -1.30 -13.58 14.03
CA GLN A 334 -1.71 -14.63 13.12
C GLN A 334 -3.13 -14.35 12.64
N VAL A 335 -3.36 -14.44 11.33
CA VAL A 335 -4.64 -14.06 10.70
C VAL A 335 -5.21 -15.18 9.84
N ARG A 336 -6.54 -15.19 9.71
CA ARG A 336 -7.28 -16.09 8.83
C ARG A 336 -8.50 -15.36 8.29
N GLY A 337 -8.77 -15.47 7.00
CA GLY A 337 -9.91 -14.80 6.37
C GLY A 337 -9.88 -14.89 4.85
N GLU A 338 -10.96 -14.43 4.22
CA GLU A 338 -11.15 -14.48 2.77
C GLU A 338 -10.06 -13.72 2.00
N ASN A 339 -9.47 -12.72 2.63
CA ASN A 339 -8.43 -11.87 2.04
C ASN A 339 -6.99 -12.42 2.20
N VAL A 340 -6.81 -13.58 2.83
CA VAL A 340 -5.50 -14.22 2.97
C VAL A 340 -5.09 -14.92 1.67
N MET A 341 -3.86 -14.68 1.23
CA MET A 341 -3.28 -15.22 -0.01
C MET A 341 -3.42 -16.74 -0.13
N LYS A 342 -3.37 -17.24 -1.38
CA LYS A 342 -3.27 -18.69 -1.66
C LYS A 342 -1.90 -19.27 -1.33
N GLY A 343 -0.85 -18.44 -1.36
CA GLY A 343 0.53 -18.82 -1.08
C GLY A 343 1.53 -18.07 -1.95
N TYR A 344 2.78 -18.51 -1.95
CA TYR A 344 3.84 -17.97 -2.79
C TYR A 344 4.03 -18.80 -4.07
N TYR A 345 4.01 -18.13 -5.21
CA TYR A 345 4.16 -18.74 -6.52
C TYR A 345 5.49 -19.49 -6.64
N LYS A 346 5.43 -20.75 -7.09
CA LYS A 346 6.58 -21.67 -7.21
C LYS A 346 7.41 -21.85 -5.93
N ASN A 347 6.83 -21.58 -4.75
CA ASN A 347 7.54 -21.69 -3.49
C ASN A 347 6.70 -22.41 -2.41
N PRO A 348 6.49 -23.73 -2.54
CA PRO A 348 5.69 -24.51 -1.59
C PRO A 348 6.30 -24.53 -0.18
N GLU A 349 7.63 -24.46 -0.06
CA GLU A 349 8.32 -24.42 1.23
C GLU A 349 8.04 -23.11 1.98
N ALA A 350 8.22 -21.95 1.32
CA ALA A 350 7.89 -20.67 1.93
C ALA A 350 6.40 -20.55 2.22
N THR A 351 5.55 -21.13 1.36
CA THR A 351 4.10 -21.17 1.59
C THR A 351 3.80 -21.95 2.86
N LYS A 352 4.26 -23.20 2.97
CA LYS A 352 4.07 -24.02 4.18
C LYS A 352 4.65 -23.35 5.42
N ALA A 353 5.80 -22.67 5.30
CA ALA A 353 6.43 -21.96 6.40
C ALA A 353 5.68 -20.69 6.82
N ALA A 354 4.84 -20.11 5.95
CA ALA A 354 4.04 -18.93 6.27
C ALA A 354 2.77 -19.26 7.07
N PHE A 355 2.30 -20.52 7.01
CA PHE A 355 1.09 -20.94 7.73
C PHE A 355 1.40 -21.76 8.98
N THR A 356 0.57 -21.64 10.01
CA THR A 356 0.55 -22.56 11.14
C THR A 356 -0.07 -23.89 10.72
N LYS A 357 0.12 -24.94 11.54
CA LYS A 357 -0.45 -26.27 11.27
C LYS A 357 -1.99 -26.27 11.21
N ASP A 358 -2.62 -25.35 11.93
CA ASP A 358 -4.07 -25.15 11.99
C ASP A 358 -4.59 -24.06 11.02
N GLY A 359 -3.76 -23.63 10.06
CA GLY A 359 -4.21 -22.86 8.90
C GLY A 359 -4.22 -21.34 9.06
N TRP A 360 -3.51 -20.77 10.04
CA TRP A 360 -3.38 -19.31 10.20
C TRP A 360 -2.15 -18.79 9.48
N LEU A 361 -2.29 -17.68 8.77
CA LEU A 361 -1.14 -16.97 8.20
C LEU A 361 -0.38 -16.26 9.33
N LYS A 362 0.92 -16.53 9.42
CA LYS A 362 1.86 -15.83 10.29
C LYS A 362 2.33 -14.54 9.62
N THR A 363 2.03 -13.39 10.20
CA THR A 363 2.34 -12.09 9.56
C THR A 363 3.82 -11.72 9.69
N GLY A 364 4.56 -12.36 10.60
CA GLY A 364 5.93 -11.96 10.97
C GLY A 364 6.00 -10.68 11.80
N ASP A 365 4.86 -10.12 12.20
CA ASP A 365 4.75 -8.94 13.07
C ASP A 365 4.43 -9.36 14.50
N SER A 366 5.13 -8.77 15.46
CA SER A 366 4.86 -8.93 16.89
C SER A 366 3.85 -7.89 17.35
N GLY A 367 2.86 -8.30 18.13
CA GLY A 367 1.86 -7.39 18.68
C GLY A 367 1.09 -7.95 19.86
N ILE A 368 0.21 -7.13 20.40
CA ILE A 368 -0.85 -7.50 21.36
C ILE A 368 -2.22 -7.18 20.76
N MET A 369 -3.26 -7.82 21.26
CA MET A 369 -4.63 -7.59 20.85
C MET A 369 -5.51 -7.35 22.08
N ARG A 370 -6.28 -6.27 22.10
CA ARG A 370 -7.26 -5.97 23.15
C ARG A 370 -8.65 -5.94 22.55
N GLY A 371 -9.49 -6.92 22.89
CA GLY A 371 -10.71 -7.19 22.13
C GLY A 371 -10.39 -7.54 20.68
N ARG A 372 -10.83 -6.73 19.71
CA ARG A 372 -10.49 -6.88 18.28
C ARG A 372 -9.34 -5.98 17.83
N ARG A 373 -8.84 -5.11 18.70
CA ARG A 373 -7.92 -4.03 18.33
C ARG A 373 -6.47 -4.46 18.44
N LEU A 374 -5.71 -4.24 17.38
CA LEU A 374 -4.31 -4.63 17.27
C LEU A 374 -3.36 -3.49 17.64
N PHE A 375 -2.25 -3.84 18.30
CA PHE A 375 -1.15 -2.93 18.62
C PHE A 375 0.16 -3.60 18.24
N ILE A 376 0.78 -3.13 17.16
CA ILE A 376 2.07 -3.66 16.66
C ILE A 376 3.20 -3.16 17.54
N LYS A 377 4.15 -4.05 17.85
CA LYS A 377 5.37 -3.78 18.62
C LYS A 377 6.63 -3.77 17.78
N GLY A 378 6.66 -4.52 16.69
CA GLY A 378 7.78 -4.55 15.74
C GLY A 378 7.77 -5.83 14.90
N ARG A 379 8.81 -6.05 14.09
CA ARG A 379 8.95 -7.26 13.27
C ARG A 379 9.73 -8.34 14.03
N ILE A 380 9.28 -9.59 13.94
CA ILE A 380 9.91 -10.71 14.67
C ILE A 380 11.34 -10.96 14.18
N LYS A 381 11.58 -10.83 12.86
CA LYS A 381 12.89 -11.10 12.25
C LYS A 381 13.94 -10.01 12.51
N THR A 382 13.51 -8.79 12.82
CA THR A 382 14.41 -7.65 13.09
C THR A 382 14.63 -7.46 14.58
N MET A 383 13.85 -8.12 15.45
CA MET A 383 14.00 -8.04 16.89
C MET A 383 15.40 -8.47 17.31
N ILE A 384 16.08 -7.57 18.02
CA ILE A 384 17.41 -7.78 18.57
C ILE A 384 17.25 -8.25 20.02
N LEU A 385 17.85 -9.40 20.35
CA LEU A 385 17.86 -9.88 21.73
C LEU A 385 19.02 -9.21 22.48
N GLY A 386 18.70 -8.34 23.43
CA GLY A 386 19.71 -7.64 24.22
C GLY A 386 20.49 -8.59 25.15
N PRO A 387 21.65 -8.15 25.70
CA PRO A 387 22.52 -8.98 26.56
C PRO A 387 21.84 -9.53 27.82
N SER A 388 20.77 -8.87 28.29
CA SER A 388 19.94 -9.26 29.43
C SER A 388 18.76 -10.16 29.06
N GLY A 389 18.63 -10.56 27.79
CA GLY A 389 17.48 -11.32 27.27
C GLY A 389 16.23 -10.47 26.98
N GLN A 390 16.37 -9.14 27.00
CA GLN A 390 15.28 -8.22 26.66
C GLN A 390 15.09 -8.13 25.13
N ASN A 391 13.85 -8.17 24.66
CA ASN A 391 13.52 -7.96 23.24
C ASN A 391 13.64 -6.47 22.91
N ILE A 392 14.47 -6.14 21.93
CA ILE A 392 14.68 -4.78 21.43
C ILE A 392 14.12 -4.73 20.01
N TYR A 393 13.14 -3.85 19.79
CA TYR A 393 12.54 -3.62 18.48
C TYR A 393 13.21 -2.39 17.84
N PRO A 394 14.09 -2.57 16.83
CA PRO A 394 14.84 -1.48 16.20
C PRO A 394 13.96 -0.31 15.75
N GLU A 395 12.76 -0.62 15.27
CA GLU A 395 11.80 0.34 14.72
C GLU A 395 11.38 1.38 15.77
N GLU A 396 11.34 1.02 17.06
CA GLU A 396 11.04 1.97 18.14
C GLU A 396 12.16 3.00 18.35
N ILE A 397 13.40 2.61 18.06
CA ILE A 397 14.59 3.47 18.18
C ILE A 397 14.69 4.34 16.92
N GLU A 398 14.54 3.75 15.74
CA GLU A 398 14.55 4.43 14.44
C GLU A 398 13.49 5.53 14.38
N ALA A 399 12.27 5.27 14.87
CA ALA A 399 11.21 6.28 14.94
C ALA A 399 11.61 7.52 15.75
N LYS A 400 12.41 7.35 16.82
CA LYS A 400 12.93 8.47 17.62
C LYS A 400 14.07 9.19 16.89
N LEU A 401 15.01 8.44 16.31
CA LEU A 401 16.16 8.98 15.59
C LEU A 401 15.72 9.81 14.37
N ASN A 402 14.76 9.29 13.61
CA ASN A 402 14.20 9.95 12.43
C ASN A 402 13.51 11.29 12.77
N ASN A 403 13.17 11.53 14.05
CA ASN A 403 12.62 12.81 14.50
C ASN A 403 13.70 13.84 14.91
N LEU A 404 14.98 13.46 14.96
CA LEU A 404 16.06 14.38 15.32
C LEU A 404 16.46 15.30 14.15
N PRO A 405 16.92 16.54 14.43
CA PRO A 405 17.54 17.38 13.42
C PRO A 405 18.71 16.67 12.74
N TYR A 406 18.87 16.92 11.44
CA TYR A 406 19.94 16.36 10.59
C TYR A 406 19.88 14.86 10.28
N VAL A 407 18.92 14.12 10.82
CA VAL A 407 18.67 12.71 10.46
C VAL A 407 17.61 12.64 9.37
N ALA A 408 17.97 12.14 8.19
CA ALA A 408 17.04 11.97 7.08
C ALA A 408 16.26 10.65 7.19
N GLU A 409 16.97 9.57 7.53
CA GLU A 409 16.50 8.21 7.72
C GLU A 409 17.49 7.52 8.67
N SER A 410 17.08 6.42 9.29
CA SER A 410 17.97 5.66 10.16
C SER A 410 17.70 4.17 10.06
N LEU A 411 18.74 3.37 10.30
CA LEU A 411 18.68 1.92 10.40
C LEU A 411 19.44 1.48 11.65
N VAL A 412 18.73 0.83 12.57
CA VAL A 412 19.29 0.32 13.82
C VAL A 412 19.63 -1.15 13.66
N VAL A 413 20.91 -1.47 13.90
CA VAL A 413 21.46 -2.81 13.76
C VAL A 413 22.28 -3.18 14.98
N GLU A 414 22.45 -4.48 15.21
CA GLU A 414 23.47 -4.97 16.13
C GLU A 414 24.81 -5.11 15.39
N ARG A 415 25.86 -4.49 15.92
CA ARG A 415 27.25 -4.68 15.48
C ARG A 415 28.16 -4.79 16.68
N GLU A 416 29.02 -5.80 16.68
CA GLU A 416 30.01 -6.02 17.76
C GLU A 416 29.38 -6.01 19.17
N ASN A 417 28.21 -6.67 19.32
CA ASN A 417 27.41 -6.72 20.55
C ASN A 417 26.96 -5.34 21.07
N LYS A 418 26.84 -4.36 20.18
CA LYS A 418 26.30 -3.02 20.48
C LYS A 418 25.19 -2.69 19.50
N LEU A 419 24.22 -1.91 19.98
CA LEU A 419 23.27 -1.25 19.09
C LEU A 419 23.97 -0.09 18.40
N VAL A 420 23.92 -0.09 17.06
CA VAL A 420 24.48 0.94 16.20
C VAL A 420 23.36 1.47 15.31
N ALA A 421 23.21 2.78 15.26
CA ALA A 421 22.34 3.45 14.30
C ALA A 421 23.16 3.99 13.12
N LEU A 422 22.78 3.62 11.90
CA LEU A 422 23.20 4.29 10.67
C LEU A 422 22.20 5.41 10.41
N VAL A 423 22.66 6.65 10.21
CA VAL A 423 21.83 7.86 10.09
C VAL A 423 22.20 8.72 8.90
#